data_AF-A0A645EKU4-F1
#
_entry.id   AF-A0A645EKU4-F1
#
_cell.length_a   1.000
_cell.length_b   1.000
_cell.length_c   1.000
_cell.angle_alpha   90.00
_cell.angle_beta   90.00
_cell.angle_gamma   90.00
#
_symmetry.space_group_name_H-M   'P 1'
#
loop_
_entity.id
_entity.type
_entity.pdbx_description
1 polymer ?
#
loop_
_entity_poly.entity_id
_entity_poly.type
_entity_poly.pdbx_seq_one_letter_code
_entity_poly.pdbx_strand_id
1 'polypeptide(L)'
;MWLTAENMNIKVPKKFEDILKPYIDKEVVFGIRPEDVYDKLYAVAATDNNTVTSTVDVVEPLGSETLLHLTIGKQVITAKVDPKSMAKSDQKLDIVFDMEKMHIFDKDSQQAIF
;
A
#
# COMPACT_ATOMS: atom_id res chain seq x y z
N MET A 1 2.53 -4.99 15.93
CA MET A 1 2.55 -3.54 15.66
C MET A 1 1.73 -3.26 14.40
N TRP A 2 1.10 -2.09 14.29
CA TRP A 2 0.26 -1.71 13.14
C TRP A 2 0.66 -0.32 12.64
N LEU A 3 0.62 -0.13 11.33
CA LEU A 3 0.55 1.19 10.71
C LEU A 3 -0.90 1.55 10.50
N THR A 4 -1.26 2.77 10.90
CA THR A 4 -2.63 3.26 10.88
C THR A 4 -2.71 4.59 10.13
N ALA A 5 -3.70 4.70 9.26
CA ALA A 5 -4.14 5.94 8.65
C ALA A 5 -5.66 5.86 8.44
N GLU A 6 -6.28 6.95 7.97
CA GLU A 6 -7.72 6.97 7.70
C GLU A 6 -8.10 5.86 6.71
N ASN A 7 -8.94 4.91 7.15
CA ASN A 7 -9.37 3.73 6.39
C ASN A 7 -8.25 2.76 5.98
N MET A 8 -7.09 2.82 6.62
CA MET A 8 -5.94 1.95 6.34
C MET A 8 -5.33 1.44 7.65
N ASN A 9 -5.43 0.14 7.90
CA ASN A 9 -4.77 -0.53 9.02
C ASN A 9 -4.02 -1.74 8.50
N ILE A 10 -2.70 -1.69 8.52
CA ILE A 10 -1.84 -2.75 7.99
C ILE A 10 -0.83 -3.19 9.06
N LYS A 11 -0.65 -4.50 9.19
CA LYS A 11 0.20 -5.08 10.22
C LYS A 11 1.65 -5.03 9.79
N VAL A 12 2.50 -4.53 10.67
CA VAL A 12 3.95 -4.50 10.45
C VAL A 12 4.51 -5.92 10.63
N PRO A 13 5.30 -6.44 9.68
CA PRO A 13 6.01 -7.71 9.85
C PRO A 13 6.95 -7.69 11.06
N LYS A 14 7.03 -8.82 11.78
CA LYS A 14 7.83 -8.96 13.01
C LYS A 14 9.28 -8.49 12.87
N LYS A 15 9.89 -8.71 11.70
CA LYS A 15 11.29 -8.34 11.41
C LYS A 15 11.54 -6.82 11.50
N PHE A 16 10.51 -5.99 11.33
CA PHE A 16 10.61 -4.54 11.40
C PHE A 16 10.12 -3.97 12.74
N GLU A 17 9.52 -4.78 13.62
CA GLU A 17 8.93 -4.26 14.86
C GLU A 17 9.99 -3.68 15.81
N ASP A 18 11.15 -4.33 15.93
CA ASP A 18 12.20 -3.87 16.85
C ASP A 18 12.79 -2.51 16.45
N ILE A 19 13.03 -2.29 15.15
CA ILE A 19 13.56 -1.02 14.63
C ILE A 19 12.51 0.10 14.68
N LEU A 20 11.21 -0.24 14.63
CA LEU A 20 10.11 0.73 14.68
C LEU A 20 9.59 1.02 16.09
N LYS A 21 10.03 0.32 17.14
CA LYS A 21 9.66 0.60 18.54
C LYS A 21 9.81 2.09 18.93
N PRO A 22 10.89 2.82 18.55
CA PRO A 22 11.04 4.24 18.88
C PRO A 22 10.02 5.19 18.21
N TYR A 23 9.23 4.67 17.27
CA TYR A 23 8.25 5.39 16.46
C TYR A 23 6.80 5.03 16.78
N ILE A 24 6.55 4.26 17.84
CA ILE A 24 5.19 4.00 18.33
C ILE A 24 4.53 5.34 18.67
N ASP A 25 3.28 5.51 18.24
CA ASP A 25 2.46 6.72 18.38
C ASP A 25 3.06 7.98 17.74
N LYS A 26 4.05 7.83 16.85
CA LYS A 26 4.61 8.91 16.03
C LYS A 26 4.13 8.79 14.59
N GLU A 27 3.99 9.94 13.93
CA GLU A 27 3.78 9.97 12.49
C GLU A 27 5.07 9.64 11.76
N VAL A 28 4.96 8.79 10.75
CA VAL A 28 6.06 8.37 9.87
C VAL A 28 5.57 8.41 8.42
N VAL A 29 6.51 8.36 7.47
CA VAL A 29 6.17 8.20 6.06
C VAL A 29 6.26 6.73 5.70
N PHE A 30 5.14 6.16 5.26
CA PHE A 30 5.08 4.80 4.71
C PHE A 30 5.37 4.83 3.21
N GLY A 31 6.38 4.07 2.80
CA GLY A 31 6.73 3.86 1.40
C GLY A 31 6.47 2.43 0.96
N ILE A 32 5.85 2.28 -0.20
CA ILE A 32 5.68 1.02 -0.91
C ILE A 32 5.74 1.31 -2.41
N ARG A 33 6.34 0.42 -3.19
CA ARG A 33 6.40 0.62 -4.64
C ARG A 33 5.10 0.19 -5.29
N PRO A 34 4.68 0.80 -6.41
CA PRO A 34 3.45 0.42 -7.10
C PRO A 34 3.38 -1.06 -7.50
N GLU A 35 4.52 -1.66 -7.89
CA GLU A 35 4.59 -3.09 -8.22
C GLU A 35 4.42 -4.03 -7.01
N ASP A 36 4.56 -3.51 -5.80
CA ASP A 36 4.38 -4.24 -4.54
C ASP A 36 2.96 -4.02 -3.95
N VAL A 37 2.07 -3.39 -4.72
CA VAL A 37 0.64 -3.23 -4.41
C VAL A 37 -0.18 -4.04 -5.41
N TYR A 38 -0.88 -5.05 -4.91
CA TYR A 38 -1.57 -6.04 -5.73
C TYR A 38 -3.08 -5.85 -5.65
N ASP A 39 -3.78 -6.12 -6.74
CA ASP A 39 -5.22 -6.44 -6.67
C ASP A 39 -5.37 -7.77 -5.92
N LYS A 40 -6.27 -7.80 -4.92
CA LYS A 40 -6.54 -8.98 -4.09
C LYS A 40 -6.88 -10.22 -4.90
N LEU A 41 -7.50 -10.09 -6.07
CA LEU A 41 -7.82 -11.22 -6.96
C LEU A 41 -6.57 -11.95 -7.47
N TYR A 42 -5.43 -11.28 -7.52
CA TYR A 42 -4.17 -11.80 -8.04
C TYR A 42 -3.06 -11.95 -6.98
N ALA A 43 -3.35 -11.55 -5.73
CA ALA A 43 -2.39 -11.64 -4.63
C ALA A 43 -2.25 -13.08 -4.10
N VAL A 44 -1.02 -13.53 -3.86
CA VAL A 44 -0.72 -14.90 -3.37
C VAL A 44 -0.84 -15.01 -1.83
N ALA A 45 -0.67 -13.89 -1.11
CA ALA A 45 -0.62 -13.85 0.36
C ALA A 45 -1.56 -12.78 0.94
N ALA A 46 -2.77 -12.69 0.40
CA ALA A 46 -3.79 -11.78 0.91
C ALA A 46 -4.30 -12.23 2.29
N THR A 47 -4.29 -11.31 3.25
CA THR A 47 -4.86 -11.49 4.59
C THR A 47 -5.60 -10.23 5.01
N ASP A 48 -6.45 -10.31 6.01
CA ASP A 48 -7.10 -9.12 6.58
C ASP A 48 -6.11 -8.11 7.17
N ASN A 49 -4.86 -8.54 7.42
CA ASN A 49 -3.82 -7.72 8.03
C ASN A 49 -3.03 -6.87 7.01
N ASN A 50 -3.17 -7.13 5.72
CA ASN A 50 -2.47 -6.39 4.66
C ASN A 50 -3.40 -6.02 3.48
N THR A 51 -4.71 -6.19 3.66
CA THR A 51 -5.72 -5.85 2.66
C THR A 51 -6.42 -4.57 3.04
N VAL A 52 -6.60 -3.66 2.08
CA VAL A 52 -7.28 -2.39 2.28
C VAL A 52 -8.22 -2.12 1.10
N THR A 53 -9.44 -1.69 1.39
CA THR A 53 -10.39 -1.29 0.36
C THR A 53 -10.09 0.13 -0.10
N SER A 54 -9.86 0.28 -1.41
CA SER A 54 -9.57 1.54 -2.08
C SER A 54 -10.67 1.90 -3.08
N THR A 55 -10.62 3.12 -3.61
CA THR A 55 -11.41 3.55 -4.78
C THR A 55 -10.45 3.75 -5.94
N VAL A 56 -10.77 3.21 -7.11
CA VAL A 56 -9.99 3.45 -8.33
C VAL A 56 -10.39 4.81 -8.89
N ASP A 57 -9.49 5.78 -8.85
CA ASP A 57 -9.75 7.10 -9.40
C ASP A 57 -9.45 7.11 -10.91
N VAL A 58 -8.28 6.60 -11.29
CA VAL A 58 -7.80 6.59 -12.67
C VAL A 58 -7.22 5.23 -13.02
N VAL A 59 -7.56 4.75 -14.21
CA VAL A 59 -6.94 3.59 -14.87
C VAL A 59 -6.11 4.12 -16.03
N GLU A 60 -4.79 3.89 -15.98
CA GLU A 60 -3.83 4.38 -16.95
C GLU A 60 -3.11 3.20 -17.63
N PRO A 61 -3.57 2.78 -18.83
CA PRO A 61 -2.93 1.72 -19.59
C PRO A 61 -1.64 2.23 -20.26
N LEU A 62 -0.51 1.58 -20.00
CA LEU A 62 0.81 1.89 -20.57
C LEU A 62 1.29 0.84 -21.59
N GLY A 63 0.40 -0.06 -22.00
CA GLY A 63 0.69 -1.14 -22.95
C GLY A 63 1.13 -2.42 -22.24
N SER A 64 2.33 -2.45 -21.66
CA SER A 64 2.84 -3.64 -20.96
C SER A 64 2.31 -3.80 -19.53
N GLU A 65 1.71 -2.74 -19.00
CA GLU A 65 1.17 -2.65 -17.65
C GLU A 65 0.04 -1.63 -17.61
N THR A 66 -0.72 -1.66 -16.52
CA THR A 66 -1.73 -0.66 -16.21
C THR A 66 -1.41 -0.08 -14.83
N LEU A 67 -1.36 1.25 -14.72
CA LEU A 67 -1.30 1.92 -13.43
C LEU A 67 -2.72 2.21 -12.96
N LEU A 68 -3.00 1.86 -11.71
CA LEU A 68 -4.22 2.24 -11.01
C LEU A 68 -3.85 3.32 -10.01
N HIS A 69 -4.45 4.49 -10.15
CA HIS A 69 -4.39 5.54 -9.14
C HIS A 69 -5.58 5.36 -8.20
N LEU A 70 -5.28 5.20 -6.92
CA LEU A 70 -6.22 4.72 -5.91
C LEU A 70 -6.31 5.70 -4.75
N THR A 71 -7.51 5.89 -4.21
CA THR A 71 -7.75 6.67 -2.99
C THR A 71 -8.20 5.79 -1.83
N ILE A 72 -7.57 5.99 -0.66
CA ILE A 72 -7.90 5.36 0.62
C ILE A 72 -8.00 6.46 1.68
N GLY A 73 -9.22 6.85 2.03
CA GLY A 73 -9.43 8.02 2.89
C GLY A 73 -8.83 9.26 2.24
N LYS A 74 -7.77 9.81 2.86
CA LYS A 74 -7.00 10.95 2.32
C LYS A 74 -5.69 10.56 1.63
N GLN A 75 -5.37 9.26 1.59
CA GLN A 75 -4.13 8.75 1.00
C GLN A 75 -4.36 8.45 -0.47
N VAL A 76 -3.41 8.85 -1.31
CA VAL A 76 -3.36 8.49 -2.73
C VAL A 76 -2.23 7.50 -2.92
N ILE A 77 -2.52 6.39 -3.59
CA ILE A 77 -1.61 5.27 -3.80
C ILE A 77 -1.68 4.86 -5.27
N THR A 78 -0.55 4.51 -5.86
CA THR A 78 -0.52 3.92 -7.20
C THR A 78 -0.22 2.44 -7.08
N ALA A 79 -0.97 1.61 -7.79
CA ALA A 79 -0.69 0.19 -7.97
C ALA A 79 -0.36 -0.08 -9.44
N LYS A 80 0.64 -0.94 -9.69
CA LYS A 80 1.00 -1.38 -11.03
C LYS A 80 0.52 -2.81 -11.22
N VAL A 81 -0.39 -3.01 -12.17
CA VAL A 81 -1.07 -4.30 -12.40
C VAL A 81 -0.89 -4.80 -13.83
N ASP A 82 -1.26 -6.06 -14.05
CA ASP A 82 -1.27 -6.68 -15.38
C ASP A 82 -2.14 -5.88 -16.35
N PRO A 83 -1.75 -5.73 -17.63
CA PRO A 83 -2.52 -4.98 -18.61
C PRO A 83 -3.93 -5.54 -18.85
N LYS A 84 -4.21 -6.79 -18.46
CA LYS A 84 -5.53 -7.43 -18.53
C LYS A 84 -6.39 -7.16 -17.30
N SER A 85 -5.97 -6.30 -16.38
CA SER A 85 -6.80 -5.89 -15.24
C SER A 85 -8.18 -5.42 -15.71
N MET A 86 -9.21 -5.87 -14.99
CA MET A 86 -10.59 -5.47 -15.26
C MET A 86 -11.06 -4.30 -14.36
N ALA A 87 -10.14 -3.69 -13.61
CA ALA A 87 -10.44 -2.55 -12.76
C ALA A 87 -10.99 -1.38 -13.60
N LYS A 88 -11.97 -0.66 -13.04
CA LYS A 88 -12.60 0.50 -13.67
C LYS A 88 -12.54 1.70 -12.73
N SER A 89 -12.50 2.91 -13.29
CA SER A 89 -12.69 4.13 -12.50
C SER A 89 -13.99 4.10 -11.71
N ASP A 90 -13.97 4.76 -10.56
CA ASP A 90 -15.03 4.84 -9.53
C ASP A 90 -15.37 3.50 -8.85
N GLN A 91 -14.65 2.43 -9.16
CA GLN A 91 -14.85 1.12 -8.55
C GLN A 91 -14.18 1.02 -7.17
N LYS A 92 -14.82 0.34 -6.22
CA LYS A 92 -14.14 -0.14 -5.02
C LYS A 92 -13.27 -1.36 -5.34
N LEU A 93 -12.00 -1.30 -4.93
CA LEU A 93 -11.04 -2.36 -5.16
C LEU A 93 -10.31 -2.69 -3.87
N ASP A 94 -10.37 -3.96 -3.46
CA ASP A 94 -9.51 -4.47 -2.39
C ASP A 94 -8.10 -4.65 -2.94
N ILE A 95 -7.16 -3.92 -2.35
CA ILE A 95 -5.74 -4.05 -2.66
C ILE A 95 -5.00 -4.70 -1.51
N VAL A 96 -3.88 -5.34 -1.84
CA VAL A 96 -3.01 -6.06 -0.91
C VAL A 96 -1.63 -5.45 -1.00
N PHE A 97 -1.11 -4.98 0.13
CA PHE A 97 0.26 -4.52 0.24
C PHE A 97 1.20 -5.69 0.53
N ASP A 98 2.29 -5.81 -0.23
CA ASP A 98 3.40 -6.68 0.17
C ASP A 98 4.20 -6.00 1.29
N MET A 99 3.77 -6.26 2.52
CA MET A 99 4.40 -5.71 3.72
C MET A 99 5.85 -6.16 3.91
N GLU A 100 6.32 -7.22 3.23
CA GLU A 100 7.72 -7.61 3.29
C GLU A 100 8.65 -6.65 2.53
N LYS A 101 8.08 -5.82 1.64
CA LYS A 101 8.73 -4.83 0.77
C LYS A 101 8.51 -3.36 1.20
N MET A 102 7.84 -3.15 2.33
CA MET A 102 7.62 -1.81 2.86
C MET A 102 8.93 -1.11 3.22
N HIS A 103 8.87 0.22 3.23
CA HIS A 103 9.88 1.11 3.77
C HIS A 103 9.24 2.13 4.71
N ILE A 104 9.98 2.59 5.70
CA ILE A 104 9.55 3.68 6.58
C ILE A 104 10.62 4.76 6.60
N PHE A 105 10.17 6.01 6.52
CA PHE A 105 11.01 7.18 6.64
C PHE A 105 10.58 8.00 7.85
N ASP A 106 11.55 8.58 8.52
CA ASP A 106 11.29 9.55 9.57
C ASP A 106 10.63 10.79 8.96
N LYS A 107 9.53 11.27 9.58
CA LYS A 107 8.71 12.35 9.00
C LYS A 107 9.46 13.67 8.90
N ASP A 108 10.31 13.99 9.88
CA ASP A 108 10.96 15.28 9.99
C ASP A 108 12.24 15.35 9.14
N SER A 109 13.09 14.33 9.26
CA SER A 109 14.38 14.25 8.55
C SER A 109 14.28 13.64 7.15
N GLN A 110 13.19 12.96 6.83
CA GLN A 110 12.97 12.20 5.58
C GLN A 110 13.98 11.07 5.35
N GLN A 111 14.80 10.72 6.36
CA GLN A 111 15.76 9.63 6.25
C GLN A 111 15.04 8.28 6.32
N ALA A 112 15.50 7.34 5.49
CA ALA A 112 15.04 5.96 5.55
C ALA A 112 15.46 5.34 6.89
N ILE A 113 14.49 4.74 7.57
CA ILE A 113 14.74 3.92 8.76
C ILE A 113 15.24 2.53 8.31
N PHE A 114 14.67 2.00 7.23
CA PHE A 114 15.09 0.78 6.53
C PHE A 114 14.59 0.76 5.09
#